data_AF-A0A1X7VTA7-F1
#
_entry.id   AF-A0A1X7VTA7-F1
#
_cell.length_a   1.000
_cell.length_b   1.000
_cell.length_c   1.000
_cell.angle_alpha   90.00
_cell.angle_beta   90.00
_cell.angle_gamma   90.00
#
_symmetry.space_group_name_H-M   'P 1'
#
loop_
_entity.id
_entity.type
_entity.pdbx_description
1 polymer ?
#
loop_
_entity_poly.entity_id
_entity_poly.type
_entity_poly.pdbx_seq_one_letter_code
_entity_poly.pdbx_strand_id
1 'polypeptide(L)'
;MVGDYSCDDPDKQWFYAHAIGHNTLKGMLKGMCKDAGISFEGKPNHSLCATSATRMMDAGLQEKVIMDRTGYQSLDGLKPYARVTDLQQQQVSEVLAQREEKKDVVELVKSFKTV
;
A
#
# COMPACT_ATOMS: atom_id res chain seq x y z
N MET A 1 -15.53 29.16 19.81
CA MET A 1 -14.73 30.20 19.14
C MET A 1 -14.42 29.69 17.74
N VAL A 2 -15.27 30.06 16.77
CA VAL A 2 -15.03 29.78 15.35
C VAL A 2 -14.55 31.13 14.81
N GLY A 3 -13.23 31.32 14.77
CA GLY A 3 -12.63 32.54 14.24
C GLY A 3 -12.57 32.46 12.72
N ASP A 4 -12.91 33.56 12.06
CA ASP A 4 -12.89 33.69 10.61
C ASP A 4 -11.50 33.36 10.03
N TYR A 5 -11.43 32.27 9.28
CA TYR A 5 -10.25 31.84 8.53
C TYR A 5 -10.12 32.64 7.23
N SER A 6 -9.86 33.95 7.33
CA SER A 6 -9.49 34.76 6.16
C SER A 6 -8.03 34.48 5.83
N CYS A 7 -7.78 33.88 4.66
CA CYS A 7 -6.45 33.42 4.20
C CYS A 7 -5.69 34.48 3.39
N ASP A 8 -6.21 35.70 3.27
CA ASP A 8 -5.77 36.70 2.29
C ASP A 8 -4.83 37.79 2.86
N ASP A 9 -4.31 37.64 4.08
CA ASP A 9 -3.34 38.57 4.65
C ASP A 9 -1.91 38.08 4.36
N PRO A 10 -1.13 38.78 3.50
CA PRO A 10 0.20 38.34 3.07
C PRO A 10 1.25 38.36 4.19
N ASP A 11 1.00 39.10 5.28
CA ASP A 11 1.90 39.19 6.44
C ASP A 11 1.50 38.22 7.56
N LYS A 12 0.34 37.55 7.43
CA LYS A 12 -0.16 36.59 8.40
C LYS A 12 0.24 35.18 8.02
N GLN A 13 1.06 34.56 8.85
CA GLN A 13 1.44 33.15 8.69
C GLN A 13 0.17 32.27 8.74
N TRP A 14 -0.10 31.53 7.66
CA TRP A 14 -1.29 30.67 7.53
C TRP A 14 -1.28 29.46 8.48
N PHE A 15 -0.20 29.29 9.24
CA PHE A 15 -0.01 28.22 10.21
C PHE A 15 0.57 28.75 11.51
N TYR A 16 0.26 28.04 12.60
CA TYR A 16 0.94 28.26 13.88
C TYR A 16 2.28 27.55 13.87
N ALA A 17 3.38 28.28 14.13
CA ALA A 17 4.72 27.73 14.29
C ALA A 17 4.92 27.04 15.66
N HIS A 18 3.96 26.20 16.06
CA HIS A 18 4.01 25.45 17.32
C HIS A 18 3.71 23.98 17.07
N ALA A 19 4.43 23.10 17.77
CA ALA A 19 4.21 21.66 17.66
C ALA A 19 2.81 21.30 18.18
N ILE A 20 2.08 20.49 17.41
CA ILE A 20 0.78 19.99 17.83
C ILE A 20 1.00 18.87 18.85
N GLY A 21 0.29 18.95 19.97
CA GLY A 21 0.36 17.93 21.01
C GLY A 21 -0.13 16.55 20.56
N HIS A 22 0.49 15.49 21.09
CA HIS A 22 0.16 14.09 20.78
C HIS A 22 -1.34 13.77 20.88
N ASN A 23 -2.02 14.27 21.92
CA ASN A 23 -3.45 14.01 22.13
C ASN A 23 -4.32 14.67 21.06
N THR A 24 -3.96 15.88 20.63
CA THR A 24 -4.65 16.59 19.55
C THR A 24 -4.46 15.84 18.24
N LEU A 25 -3.22 15.46 17.91
CA LEU A 25 -2.91 14.66 16.71
C LEU A 25 -3.69 13.34 16.72
N LYS A 26 -3.69 12.60 17.83
CA LYS A 26 -4.41 11.32 17.97
C LYS A 26 -5.92 11.46 17.74
N GLY A 27 -6.49 12.63 18.01
CA GLY A 27 -7.92 12.91 17.79
C GLY A 27 -8.28 13.35 16.37
N MET A 28 -7.31 13.70 15.53
CA MET A 28 -7.60 14.27 14.20
C MET A 28 -8.34 13.30 13.28
N LEU A 29 -7.89 12.05 13.17
CA LEU A 29 -8.57 11.05 12.33
C LEU A 29 -10.03 10.85 12.77
N LYS A 30 -10.28 10.83 14.08
CA LYS A 30 -11.63 10.73 14.63
C LYS A 30 -12.50 11.91 14.16
N GLY A 31 -11.98 13.13 14.19
CA GLY A 31 -12.68 14.32 13.71
C GLY A 31 -13.01 14.19 12.22
N MET A 32 -12.01 13.92 11.39
CA MET A 32 -12.17 13.78 9.94
C MET A 32 -13.19 12.68 9.57
N CYS A 33 -13.13 11.51 10.23
CA CYS A 33 -14.08 10.43 9.97
C CYS A 33 -15.50 10.82 10.40
N LYS A 34 -15.66 11.51 11.52
CA LYS A 34 -16.98 11.98 11.98
C LYS A 34 -17.60 12.93 10.97
N ASP A 35 -16.83 13.89 10.47
CA ASP A 35 -17.29 14.89 9.50
C ASP A 35 -17.63 14.26 8.14
N ALA A 36 -16.91 13.20 7.76
CA ALA A 36 -17.18 12.42 6.55
C ALA A 36 -18.29 11.36 6.71
N GLY A 37 -18.88 11.20 7.89
CA GLY A 37 -19.88 10.14 8.16
C GLY A 37 -19.31 8.71 8.15
N ILE A 38 -18.00 8.55 8.36
CA ILE A 38 -17.30 7.27 8.35
C ILE A 38 -17.19 6.74 9.78
N SER A 39 -17.51 5.45 9.99
CA SER A 39 -17.29 4.80 11.28
C SER A 39 -15.79 4.70 11.60
N PHE A 40 -15.39 5.27 12.73
CA PHE A 40 -13.99 5.35 13.16
C PHE A 40 -13.62 4.36 14.29
N GLU A 41 -14.58 3.59 14.80
CA GLU A 41 -14.38 2.78 16.01
C GLU A 41 -13.17 1.83 15.88
N GLY A 42 -12.24 1.93 16.84
CA GLY A 42 -11.01 1.14 16.86
C GLY A 42 -9.92 1.54 15.84
N LYS A 43 -10.08 2.64 15.08
CA LYS A 43 -9.12 3.08 14.05
C LYS A 43 -8.25 4.26 14.52
N PRO A 44 -7.00 4.03 14.95
CA PRO A 44 -6.05 5.11 15.23
C PRO A 44 -5.49 5.74 13.94
N ASN A 45 -4.80 6.88 14.03
CA ASN A 45 -4.14 7.52 12.88
C ASN A 45 -3.27 6.56 12.06
N HIS A 46 -2.63 5.59 12.72
CA HIS A 46 -1.81 4.59 12.06
C HIS A 46 -2.58 3.72 11.04
N SER A 47 -3.91 3.60 11.17
CA SER A 47 -4.75 2.94 10.17
C SER A 47 -4.72 3.65 8.81
N LEU A 48 -4.46 4.95 8.76
CA LEU A 48 -4.26 5.66 7.49
C LEU A 48 -2.95 5.22 6.82
N CYS A 49 -1.86 5.13 7.57
CA CYS A 49 -0.58 4.63 7.05
C CYS A 49 -0.73 3.21 6.51
N ALA A 50 -1.39 2.33 7.28
CA ALA A 50 -1.71 0.97 6.85
C ALA A 50 -2.49 0.95 5.52
N THR A 51 -3.53 1.76 5.42
CA THR A 51 -4.36 1.84 4.20
C THR A 51 -3.55 2.35 3.02
N SER A 52 -2.72 3.38 3.21
CA SER A 52 -1.86 3.91 2.14
C SER A 52 -0.83 2.88 1.66
N ALA A 53 -0.19 2.15 2.57
CA ALA A 53 0.78 1.10 2.23
C ALA A 53 0.11 -0.01 1.42
N THR A 54 -1.02 -0.53 1.89
CA THR A 54 -1.79 -1.56 1.18
C THR A 54 -2.20 -1.09 -0.22
N ARG A 55 -2.73 0.13 -0.37
CA ARG A 55 -3.11 0.66 -1.69
C ARG A 55 -1.94 0.78 -2.66
N MET A 56 -0.76 1.18 -2.17
CA MET A 56 0.43 1.27 -2.99
C MET A 56 0.96 -0.12 -3.41
N MET A 57 0.86 -1.11 -2.52
CA MET A 57 1.20 -2.50 -2.83
C MET A 57 0.23 -3.09 -3.86
N ASP A 58 -1.08 -2.88 -3.70
CA ASP A 58 -2.10 -3.34 -4.63
C ASP A 58 -1.90 -2.74 -6.03
N ALA A 59 -1.39 -1.50 -6.10
CA ALA A 59 -1.03 -0.83 -7.35
C ALA A 59 0.29 -1.35 -7.97
N GLY A 60 0.99 -2.27 -7.32
CA GLY A 60 2.25 -2.85 -7.82
C GLY A 60 3.45 -1.91 -7.74
N LEU A 61 3.43 -0.89 -6.86
CA LEU A 61 4.56 0.00 -6.67
C LEU A 61 5.73 -0.74 -5.99
N GLN A 62 6.96 -0.32 -6.32
CA GLN A 62 8.16 -0.90 -5.72
C GLN A 62 8.21 -0.63 -4.21
N GLU A 63 8.54 -1.66 -3.43
CA GLU A 63 8.58 -1.59 -1.96
C GLU A 63 9.45 -0.43 -1.45
N LYS A 64 10.59 -0.14 -2.09
CA LYS A 64 11.45 1.00 -1.75
C LYS A 64 10.72 2.34 -1.81
N VAL A 65 9.86 2.54 -2.82
CA VAL A 65 9.06 3.76 -2.97
C VAL A 65 8.00 3.83 -1.87
N ILE A 66 7.40 2.70 -1.54
CA ILE A 66 6.40 2.62 -0.47
C ILE A 66 7.04 2.95 0.88
N MET A 67 8.20 2.36 1.19
CA MET A 67 8.96 2.62 2.41
C MET A 67 9.32 4.10 2.57
N ASP A 68 9.80 4.74 1.50
CA ASP A 68 10.12 6.16 1.49
C ASP A 68 8.89 7.02 1.79
N ARG A 69 7.73 6.67 1.23
CA ARG A 69 6.47 7.40 1.45
C ARG A 69 5.83 7.16 2.82
N THR A 70 5.95 5.96 3.37
CA THR A 70 5.29 5.61 4.64
C THR A 70 6.21 5.72 5.86
N GLY A 71 7.52 5.88 5.64
CA GLY A 71 8.54 5.96 6.69
C GLY A 71 8.92 4.62 7.31
N TYR A 72 8.66 3.48 6.64
CA TYR A 72 9.15 2.19 7.13
C TYR A 72 10.65 2.07 6.87
N GLN A 73 11.40 1.65 7.90
CA GLN A 73 12.85 1.47 7.80
C GLN A 73 13.25 0.08 7.32
N SER A 74 12.32 -0.88 7.33
CA SER A 74 12.56 -2.25 6.91
C SER A 74 11.40 -2.80 6.09
N LEU A 75 11.72 -3.78 5.23
CA LEU A 75 10.71 -4.57 4.51
C LEU A 75 9.83 -5.37 5.46
N ASP A 76 10.36 -5.80 6.61
CA ASP A 76 9.58 -6.49 7.64
C ASP A 76 8.42 -5.64 8.17
N GLY A 77 8.59 -4.31 8.22
CA GLY A 77 7.51 -3.39 8.59
C GLY A 77 6.39 -3.31 7.56
N LEU A 78 6.67 -3.64 6.30
CA LEU A 78 5.69 -3.65 5.21
C LEU A 78 4.92 -4.98 5.11
N LYS A 79 5.58 -6.11 5.43
CA LYS A 79 4.99 -7.47 5.31
C LYS A 79 3.56 -7.60 5.87
N PRO A 80 3.18 -7.02 7.02
CA PRO A 80 1.81 -7.14 7.54
C PRO A 80 0.73 -6.55 6.62
N TYR A 81 1.09 -5.65 5.71
CA TYR A 81 0.17 -4.99 4.78
C TYR A 81 0.15 -5.65 3.41
N ALA A 82 1.14 -6.50 3.11
CA ALA A 82 1.18 -7.29 1.90
C ALA A 82 0.10 -8.37 1.99
N ARG A 83 -1.00 -8.14 1.27
CA ARG A 83 -2.04 -9.15 1.09
C ARG A 83 -1.87 -9.77 -0.27
N VAL A 84 -1.95 -11.09 -0.32
CA VAL A 84 -2.01 -11.80 -1.58
C VAL A 84 -3.40 -11.55 -2.16
N THR A 85 -3.46 -10.89 -3.31
CA THR A 85 -4.70 -10.65 -4.04
C THR A 85 -5.17 -11.93 -4.73
N ASP A 86 -6.47 -12.05 -5.00
CA ASP A 86 -7.03 -13.20 -5.73
C ASP A 86 -6.36 -13.38 -7.11
N LEU A 87 -6.03 -12.27 -7.77
CA LEU A 87 -5.29 -12.26 -9.03
C LEU A 87 -3.90 -12.88 -8.89
N GLN A 88 -3.17 -12.54 -7.82
CA GLN A 88 -1.86 -13.14 -7.55
C GLN A 88 -2.00 -14.62 -7.19
N GLN A 89 -3.04 -15.03 -6.46
CA GLN A 89 -3.30 -16.45 -6.20
C GLN A 89 -3.60 -17.21 -7.50
N GLN A 90 -4.37 -16.61 -8.40
CA GLN A 90 -4.65 -17.18 -9.71
C GLN A 90 -3.37 -17.36 -10.54
N GLN A 91 -2.51 -16.33 -10.60
CA GLN A 91 -1.21 -16.42 -11.29
C GLN A 91 -0.32 -17.54 -10.73
N VAL A 92 -0.27 -17.68 -9.39
CA VAL A 92 0.45 -18.79 -8.74
C VAL A 92 -0.15 -20.13 -9.16
N SER A 93 -1.48 -20.25 -9.18
CA SER A 93 -2.17 -21.47 -9.63
C SER A 93 -1.84 -21.83 -11.08
N GLU A 94 -1.84 -20.83 -11.98
CA GLU A 94 -1.51 -21.02 -13.40
C GLU A 94 -0.08 -21.53 -13.59
N VAL A 95 0.88 -21.01 -12.83
CA VAL A 95 2.28 -21.48 -12.86
C VAL A 95 2.39 -22.91 -12.34
N LEU A 96 1.70 -23.24 -11.25
CA LEU A 96 1.73 -24.58 -10.64
C LEU A 96 0.99 -25.63 -11.49
N ALA A 97 -0.04 -25.22 -12.22
CA ALA A 97 -0.83 -26.09 -13.09
C ALA A 97 -0.12 -26.43 -14.41
N GLN A 98 0.96 -25.72 -14.76
CA GLN A 98 1.78 -26.05 -15.93
C GLN A 98 2.46 -27.40 -15.73
N ARG A 99 1.85 -28.44 -16.30
CA ARG A 99 2.48 -29.75 -16.47
C ARG A 99 3.55 -29.58 -17.55
N GLU A 100 4.81 -29.83 -17.20
CA GLU A 100 5.89 -30.04 -18.15
C GLU A 100 5.51 -31.21 -19.09
N GLU A 101 4.92 -30.88 -20.24
CA GLU A 101 4.85 -31.78 -21.38
C GLU A 101 6.31 -31.99 -21.83
N LYS A 102 6.95 -33.02 -21.27
CA LYS A 102 8.22 -33.53 -21.79
C LYS A 102 7.98 -33.85 -23.26
N LYS A 103 8.35 -32.94 -24.15
CA LYS A 103 8.48 -33.25 -25.58
C LYS A 103 9.58 -34.30 -25.65
N ASP A 104 9.16 -35.55 -25.83
CA ASP A 104 10.05 -36.68 -25.94
C ASP A 104 11.11 -36.36 -27.00
N VAL A 105 12.33 -36.10 -26.53
CA VAL A 105 13.56 -35.94 -27.34
C VAL A 105 13.80 -37.18 -28.24
N VAL A 106 13.02 -38.25 -28.03
CA VAL A 106 12.99 -39.48 -28.81
C VAL A 106 12.52 -39.27 -30.25
N GLU A 107 11.72 -38.24 -30.57
CA GLU A 107 11.31 -37.99 -31.97
C GLU A 107 12.34 -37.19 -32.78
N LEU A 108 13.08 -36.27 -32.13
CA LEU A 108 14.11 -35.45 -32.80
C LEU A 108 15.38 -36.24 -33.14
N VAL A 109 15.69 -37.29 -32.37
CA VAL A 109 16.84 -38.18 -32.64
C VAL A 109 16.55 -39.17 -33.77
N LYS A 110 15.27 -39.47 -34.05
CA LYS A 110 14.87 -40.36 -35.15
C LYS A 110 14.99 -39.72 -36.53
N SER A 111 14.93 -38.38 -36.65
CA SER A 111 15.14 -37.68 -37.92
C SER A 111 16.61 -37.46 -38.28
N PHE A 112 17.53 -37.56 -37.31
CA PHE A 112 18.97 -37.34 -37.53
C PHE A 112 19.75 -38.61 -37.89
N LYS A 113 19.11 -39.79 -37.90
CA LYS A 113 19.77 -41.08 -38.19
C LYS A 113 19.44 -41.67 -39.56
N THR A 114 18.93 -40.87 -40.50
CA THR A 114 18.60 -41.33 -41.87
C THR A 114 19.09 -40.36 -42.94
N VAL A 115 20.31 -39.84 -42.78
CA VAL A 115 21.11 -39.29 -43.89
C VAL A 115 22.51 -39.83 -43.78
#